data_AF-A0A4P6FCG2-F1
#
_entry.id   AF-A0A4P6FCG2-F1
#
_cell.length_a   1.000
_cell.length_b   1.000
_cell.length_c   1.000
_cell.angle_alpha   90.00
_cell.angle_beta   90.00
_cell.angle_gamma   90.00
#
_symmetry.space_group_name_H-M   'P 1'
#
loop_
_entity.id
_entity.type
_entity.pdbx_description
1 polymer ?
#
loop_
_entity_poly.entity_id
_entity_poly.type
_entity_poly.pdbx_seq_one_letter_code
_entity_poly.pdbx_strand_id
1 'polypeptide(L)'
;MLLPTLPLWAMLAPGAWTPPARAANAGIVLGLIPANATVETDIGLMSYAVADHDVFWLGNPNPAPDCLLIDRVAGTPQDWGDVLEVAERLHPETTWDVIAQLDGIELACRSGVVPAS
;
A
#
# COMPACT_ATOMS: atom_id res chain seq x y z
N MET A 1 31.40 -4.71 -33.06
CA MET A 1 30.60 -4.92 -31.82
C MET A 1 30.18 -3.54 -31.32
N LEU A 2 28.87 -3.27 -31.20
CA LEU A 2 28.31 -1.94 -30.85
C LEU A 2 27.51 -1.94 -29.52
N LEU A 3 27.38 -3.10 -28.88
CA LEU A 3 26.53 -3.27 -27.70
C LEU A 3 27.01 -2.50 -26.45
N PRO A 4 28.32 -2.44 -26.09
CA PRO A 4 28.74 -1.79 -24.84
C PRO A 4 28.59 -0.27 -24.83
N THR A 5 28.41 0.37 -25.99
CA THR A 5 28.36 1.84 -26.12
C THR A 5 26.93 2.39 -26.07
N LEU A 6 25.91 1.54 -25.99
CA LEU A 6 24.52 1.97 -25.93
C LEU A 6 24.14 2.36 -24.50
N PRO A 7 23.39 3.46 -24.28
CA PRO A 7 22.93 3.86 -22.94
C PRO A 7 22.13 2.77 -22.21
N LEU A 8 21.35 1.98 -22.95
CA LEU A 8 20.60 0.85 -22.41
C LEU A 8 21.50 -0.27 -21.86
N TRP A 9 22.72 -0.41 -22.39
CA TRP A 9 23.68 -1.39 -21.89
C TRP A 9 24.14 -1.07 -20.47
N ALA A 10 24.20 0.22 -20.12
CA ALA A 10 24.53 0.65 -18.76
C ALA A 10 23.45 0.28 -17.74
N MET A 11 22.18 0.10 -18.15
CA MET A 11 21.11 -0.35 -17.26
C MET A 11 21.27 -1.80 -16.80
N LEU A 12 22.07 -2.60 -17.51
CA LEU A 12 22.36 -3.99 -17.14
C LEU A 12 23.50 -4.09 -16.11
N ALA A 13 24.20 -2.98 -15.82
CA ALA A 13 25.26 -2.99 -14.83
C ALA A 13 24.69 -3.21 -13.42
N PRO A 14 25.36 -3.99 -12.55
CA PRO A 14 24.98 -4.10 -11.15
C PRO A 14 24.88 -2.71 -10.49
N GLY A 15 23.77 -2.43 -9.81
CA GLY A 15 23.54 -1.15 -9.16
C GLY A 15 23.08 -0.01 -10.09
N ALA A 16 22.89 -0.26 -11.39
CA ALA A 16 22.30 0.73 -12.31
C ALA A 16 20.86 1.13 -11.92
N TRP A 17 20.18 0.25 -11.17
CA TRP A 17 18.93 0.51 -10.49
C TRP A 17 19.05 0.10 -9.03
N THR A 18 18.59 0.97 -8.13
CA THR A 18 18.40 0.66 -6.72
C THR A 18 17.00 1.14 -6.33
N PRO A 19 16.14 0.28 -5.77
CA PRO A 19 14.83 0.71 -5.31
C PRO A 19 14.97 1.84 -4.29
N PRO A 20 14.12 2.88 -4.34
CA PRO A 20 14.11 3.89 -3.30
C PRO A 20 13.71 3.24 -1.97
N ALA A 21 14.25 3.73 -0.85
CA ALA A 21 13.95 3.20 0.49
C ALA A 21 12.44 3.11 0.77
N ARG A 22 11.69 4.10 0.29
CA ARG A 22 10.22 4.15 0.38
C ARG A 22 9.54 2.94 -0.28
N ALA A 23 10.05 2.45 -1.41
CA ALA A 23 9.49 1.28 -2.07
C ALA A 23 9.74 0.00 -1.27
N ALA A 24 10.90 -0.12 -0.62
CA ALA A 24 11.15 -1.24 0.30
C ALA A 24 10.20 -1.20 1.51
N ASN A 25 9.96 -0.01 2.06
CA ASN A 25 9.05 0.19 3.17
C ASN A 25 7.58 -0.07 2.80
N ALA A 26 7.14 0.33 1.60
CA ALA A 26 5.84 -0.06 1.08
C ALA A 26 5.70 -1.59 1.01
N GLY A 27 6.74 -2.30 0.55
CA GLY A 27 6.77 -3.76 0.54
C GLY A 27 6.66 -4.40 1.92
N ILE A 28 7.28 -3.80 2.95
CA ILE A 28 7.13 -4.25 4.34
C ILE A 28 5.68 -4.12 4.80
N VAL A 29 5.03 -2.97 4.56
CA VAL A 29 3.64 -2.75 4.98
C VAL A 29 2.67 -3.65 4.23
N LEU A 30 2.84 -3.81 2.93
CA LEU A 30 2.06 -4.75 2.11
C LEU A 30 2.18 -6.19 2.63
N GLY A 31 3.37 -6.60 3.06
CA GLY A 31 3.62 -7.92 3.63
C GLY A 31 2.92 -8.20 4.96
N LEU A 32 2.38 -7.18 5.63
CA LEU A 32 1.61 -7.33 6.87
C LEU A 32 0.11 -7.61 6.61
N ILE A 33 -0.34 -7.45 5.36
CA ILE A 33 -1.74 -7.69 5.00
C ILE A 33 -2.03 -9.20 5.11
N PRO A 34 -3.08 -9.60 5.83
CA PRO A 34 -3.44 -11.02 5.94
C PRO A 34 -3.76 -11.64 4.59
N ALA A 35 -3.39 -12.91 4.40
CA ALA A 35 -3.70 -13.64 3.17
C ALA A 35 -5.21 -13.69 2.90
N ASN A 36 -5.61 -13.47 1.65
CA ASN A 36 -7.01 -13.41 1.19
C ASN A 36 -7.87 -12.32 1.87
N ALA A 37 -7.28 -11.35 2.58
CA ALA A 37 -8.02 -10.20 3.09
C ALA A 37 -8.57 -9.35 1.94
N THR A 38 -9.73 -8.75 2.15
CA THR A 38 -10.21 -7.64 1.33
C THR A 38 -9.50 -6.35 1.72
N VAL A 39 -8.98 -5.61 0.73
CA VAL A 39 -8.18 -4.40 0.95
C VAL A 39 -8.79 -3.23 0.22
N GLU A 40 -9.05 -2.13 0.90
CA GLU A 40 -9.38 -0.85 0.25
C GLU A 40 -8.16 0.08 0.24
N THR A 41 -7.86 0.67 -0.91
CA THR A 41 -6.62 1.45 -1.06
C THR A 41 -6.71 2.51 -2.15
N ASP A 42 -5.73 3.43 -2.17
CA ASP A 42 -5.55 4.41 -3.23
C ASP A 42 -4.97 3.80 -4.51
N ILE A 43 -5.10 4.50 -5.64
CA ILE A 43 -4.72 4.00 -6.97
C ILE A 43 -3.25 3.55 -7.02
N GLY A 44 -2.34 4.25 -6.33
CA GLY A 44 -0.92 3.98 -6.39
C GLY A 44 -0.57 2.62 -5.79
N LEU A 45 -1.19 2.30 -4.65
CA LEU A 45 -0.97 1.05 -3.93
C LEU A 45 -1.80 -0.12 -4.45
N MET A 46 -2.93 0.14 -5.13
CA MET A 46 -3.77 -0.92 -5.74
C MET A 46 -2.95 -1.89 -6.60
N SER A 47 -2.05 -1.38 -7.44
CA SER A 47 -1.27 -2.20 -8.37
C SER A 47 -0.37 -3.25 -7.68
N TYR A 48 -0.01 -3.01 -6.42
CA TYR A 48 0.79 -3.93 -5.62
C TYR A 48 -0.07 -4.92 -4.81
N ALA A 49 -1.28 -4.52 -4.41
CA ALA A 49 -2.16 -5.36 -3.59
C ALA A 49 -2.97 -6.37 -4.41
N VAL A 50 -3.33 -6.06 -5.66
CA VAL A 50 -4.22 -6.88 -6.51
C VAL A 50 -3.64 -8.26 -6.89
N ALA A 51 -2.35 -8.50 -6.65
CA ALA A 51 -1.75 -9.79 -6.95
C ALA A 51 -2.27 -10.91 -6.03
N ASP A 52 -2.51 -10.58 -4.75
CA ASP A 52 -2.74 -11.57 -3.68
C ASP A 52 -4.02 -11.29 -2.86
N HIS A 53 -4.73 -10.20 -3.16
CA HIS A 53 -5.89 -9.73 -2.38
C HIS A 53 -7.05 -9.28 -3.28
N ASP A 54 -8.26 -9.32 -2.72
CA ASP A 54 -9.44 -8.67 -3.32
C ASP A 54 -9.40 -7.17 -2.98
N VAL A 55 -9.24 -6.33 -4.00
CA VAL A 55 -8.95 -4.90 -3.80
C VAL A 55 -10.10 -3.98 -4.23
N PHE A 56 -10.48 -3.07 -3.35
CA PHE A 56 -11.37 -1.96 -3.62
C PHE A 56 -10.60 -0.64 -3.79
N TRP A 57 -11.07 0.19 -4.71
CA TRP A 57 -10.57 1.56 -4.83
C TRP A 57 -11.31 2.50 -3.87
N LEU A 58 -10.56 3.24 -3.06
CA LEU A 58 -11.04 4.21 -2.07
C LEU A 58 -11.97 5.31 -2.64
N GLY A 59 -11.93 5.56 -3.95
CA GLY A 59 -12.82 6.54 -4.59
C GLY A 59 -14.27 6.10 -4.77
N ASN A 60 -14.61 4.86 -4.40
CA ASN A 60 -15.94 4.28 -4.61
C ASN A 60 -16.70 4.06 -3.28
N PRO A 61 -18.04 3.97 -3.33
CA PRO A 61 -18.80 3.35 -2.26
C PRO A 61 -18.48 1.84 -2.21
N ASN A 62 -17.84 1.39 -1.14
CA ASN A 62 -17.43 0.00 -0.95
C ASN A 62 -18.07 -0.60 0.31
N PRO A 63 -18.25 -1.93 0.39
CA PRO A 63 -18.47 -2.58 1.69
C PRO A 63 -17.24 -2.42 2.58
N ALA A 64 -17.40 -2.53 3.90
CA ALA A 64 -16.27 -2.45 4.83
C ALA A 64 -15.23 -3.56 4.52
N PRO A 65 -13.98 -3.21 4.20
CA PRO A 65 -12.92 -4.16 3.92
C PRO A 65 -12.36 -4.75 5.22
N ASP A 66 -11.51 -5.76 5.11
CA ASP A 66 -10.74 -6.29 6.24
C ASP A 66 -9.59 -5.36 6.61
N CYS A 67 -8.96 -4.75 5.61
CA CYS A 67 -7.88 -3.78 5.80
C CYS A 67 -8.01 -2.56 4.89
N LEU A 68 -7.53 -1.42 5.38
CA LEU A 68 -7.41 -0.17 4.65
C LEU A 68 -5.93 0.21 4.58
N LEU A 69 -5.43 0.37 3.35
CA LEU A 69 -4.03 0.68 3.06
C LEU A 69 -3.98 2.03 2.33
N ILE A 70 -3.21 2.99 2.83
CA ILE A 70 -3.07 4.29 2.18
C ILE A 70 -1.62 4.73 2.03
N ASP A 71 -1.36 5.44 0.95
CA ASP A 71 -0.23 6.34 0.83
C ASP A 71 -0.65 7.76 1.28
N ARG A 72 -0.30 8.14 2.51
CA ARG A 72 -0.61 9.48 3.06
C ARG A 72 0.15 10.60 2.35
N VAL A 73 1.20 10.32 1.59
CA VAL A 73 2.01 11.34 0.89
C VAL A 73 1.47 11.63 -0.50
N ALA A 74 0.96 10.61 -1.20
CA ALA A 74 0.58 10.71 -2.62
C ALA A 74 -0.77 10.07 -3.00
N GLY A 75 -1.37 9.27 -2.12
CA GLY A 75 -2.57 8.46 -2.39
C GLY A 75 -3.88 9.06 -1.89
N THR A 76 -3.85 9.81 -0.79
CA THR A 76 -5.03 10.47 -0.21
C THR A 76 -4.87 11.99 -0.10
N PRO A 77 -5.97 12.77 -0.10
CA PRO A 77 -5.93 14.19 0.21
C PRO A 77 -5.32 14.44 1.60
N GLN A 78 -4.48 15.48 1.73
CA GLN A 78 -3.75 15.74 2.98
C GLN A 78 -4.67 16.07 4.16
N ASP A 79 -5.83 16.67 3.89
CA ASP A 79 -6.86 16.99 4.89
C ASP A 79 -7.64 15.75 5.36
N TRP A 80 -7.46 14.61 4.71
CA TRP A 80 -8.09 13.37 5.16
C TRP A 80 -7.41 12.77 6.38
N GLY A 81 -6.12 13.05 6.57
CA GLY A 81 -5.40 12.67 7.77
C GLY A 81 -4.71 11.31 7.68
N ASP A 82 -4.58 10.62 8.81
CA ASP A 82 -3.95 9.30 8.91
C ASP A 82 -4.90 8.15 8.51
N VAL A 83 -4.38 6.91 8.48
CA VAL A 83 -5.17 5.75 8.06
C VAL A 83 -6.40 5.49 8.93
N LEU A 84 -6.35 5.81 10.23
CA LEU A 84 -7.46 5.61 11.13
C LEU A 84 -8.56 6.64 10.83
N GLU A 85 -8.18 7.91 10.63
CA GLU A 85 -9.10 8.97 10.24
C GLU A 85 -9.76 8.69 8.87
N VAL A 86 -9.01 8.13 7.91
CA VAL A 86 -9.58 7.66 6.64
C VAL A 86 -10.54 6.50 6.84
N ALA A 87 -10.16 5.50 7.64
CA ALA A 87 -10.97 4.31 7.87
C ALA A 87 -12.30 4.64 8.58
N GLU A 88 -12.27 5.51 9.59
CA GLU A 88 -13.47 5.97 10.29
C GLU A 88 -14.35 6.85 9.40
N ARG A 89 -13.75 7.67 8.52
CA ARG A 89 -14.51 8.48 7.55
C ARG A 89 -15.27 7.61 6.56
N LEU A 90 -14.63 6.57 6.03
CA LEU A 90 -15.22 5.72 4.98
C LEU A 90 -16.14 4.64 5.56
N HIS A 91 -15.81 4.10 6.73
CA HIS A 91 -16.49 2.97 7.37
C HIS A 91 -16.74 3.24 8.87
N PRO A 92 -17.63 4.20 9.22
CA PRO A 92 -17.83 4.66 10.60
C PRO A 92 -18.39 3.60 11.56
N GLU A 93 -18.99 2.53 11.03
CA GLU A 93 -19.55 1.41 11.81
C GLU A 93 -18.51 0.32 12.11
N THR A 94 -17.27 0.46 11.61
CA THR A 94 -16.19 -0.53 11.77
C THR A 94 -15.13 -0.01 12.73
N THR A 95 -14.66 -0.88 13.64
CA THR A 95 -13.53 -0.58 14.52
C THR A 95 -12.23 -1.05 13.88
N TRP A 96 -11.17 -0.25 14.02
CA TRP A 96 -9.91 -0.42 13.32
C TRP A 96 -8.73 -0.42 14.30
N ASP A 97 -7.77 -1.31 14.05
CA ASP A 97 -6.48 -1.33 14.71
C ASP A 97 -5.40 -0.88 13.70
N VAL A 98 -4.56 0.08 14.09
CA VAL A 98 -3.41 0.50 13.28
C VAL A 98 -2.35 -0.60 13.35
N ILE A 99 -2.02 -1.18 12.18
CA ILE A 99 -1.05 -2.27 12.06
C ILE A 99 0.34 -1.73 11.76
N ALA A 100 0.44 -0.74 10.86
CA ALA A 100 1.72 -0.18 10.44
C ALA A 100 1.60 1.27 9.98
N GLN A 101 2.64 2.05 10.27
CA GLN A 101 2.86 3.38 9.68
C GLN A 101 4.35 3.51 9.38
N LEU A 102 4.72 3.51 8.09
CA LEU A 102 6.11 3.54 7.67
C LEU A 102 6.27 4.36 6.39
N ASP A 103 7.05 5.45 6.47
CA ASP A 103 7.30 6.37 5.34
C ASP A 103 6.04 6.87 4.61
N GLY A 104 4.98 7.07 5.38
CA GLY A 104 3.67 7.52 4.91
C GLY A 104 2.86 6.44 4.20
N ILE A 105 3.31 5.19 4.19
CA ILE A 105 2.47 4.04 3.87
C ILE A 105 1.89 3.53 5.18
N GLU A 106 0.56 3.51 5.27
CA GLU A 106 -0.15 3.23 6.50
C GLU A 106 -1.21 2.16 6.29
N LEU A 107 -1.29 1.23 7.25
CA LEU A 107 -2.19 0.08 7.22
C LEU A 107 -2.99 0.04 8.53
N ALA A 108 -4.30 0.02 8.39
CA ALA A 108 -5.22 -0.33 9.46
C ALA A 108 -6.01 -1.57 9.06
N CYS A 109 -6.30 -2.46 10.00
CA CYS A 109 -7.18 -3.59 9.77
C CYS A 109 -8.31 -3.57 10.79
N ARG A 110 -9.44 -4.16 10.42
CA ARG A 110 -10.59 -4.29 11.32
C ARG A 110 -10.14 -4.97 12.61
N SER A 111 -10.58 -4.46 13.76
CA SER A 111 -10.15 -5.01 15.03
C SER A 111 -10.47 -6.51 15.12
N GLY A 112 -9.47 -7.29 15.54
CA GLY A 112 -9.54 -8.76 15.58
C GLY A 112 -9.05 -9.49 14.32
N VAL A 113 -8.76 -8.76 13.22
CA VAL A 113 -8.00 -9.31 12.10
C VAL A 113 -6.53 -9.43 12.50
N VAL A 114 -5.95 -10.63 12.30
CA VAL A 114 -4.56 -10.91 12.66
C VAL A 114 -3.65 -10.59 11.46
N PRO A 115 -2.65 -9.70 11.61
CA PRO A 115 -1.69 -9.40 10.55
C PRO A 115 -0.91 -10.63 10.09
N ALA A 116 -0.41 -10.60 8.85
CA ALA A 116 0.56 -11.59 8.39
C ALA A 116 1.86 -11.51 9.23
N SER A 117 2.54 -12.66 9.34
CA SER A 117 3.77 -12.83 10.15
C SER A 117 5.04 -12.59 9.33
#